data_AF-M6FY16-F1
#
_entry.id   AF-M6FY16-F1
#
_cell.length_a   1.000
_cell.length_b   1.000
_cell.length_c   1.000
_cell.angle_alpha   90.00
_cell.angle_beta   90.00
_cell.angle_gamma   90.00
#
_symmetry.space_group_name_H-M   'P 1'
#
loop_
_entity.id
_entity.type
_entity.pdbx_description
1 polymer ?
#
loop_
_entity_poly.entity_id
_entity_poly.type
_entity_poly.pdbx_seq_one_letter_code
_entity_poly.pdbx_strand_id
1 'polypeptide(L)' 'MLETNKTTIKRIVETEGIKYEIYIPRDANPVLIYLDETSFLSLMETLKEVFEHAGKNFEVNGNE' A
#
# COMPACT_ATOMS: atom_id res chain seq x y z
N MET A 1 -0.28 -14.55 19.85
CA MET A 1 0.24 -13.25 19.40
C MET A 1 -0.02 -13.18 17.90
N LEU A 2 -0.76 -12.17 17.40
CA LEU A 2 -0.92 -12.01 15.95
C LEU A 2 0.47 -11.70 15.36
N GLU A 3 0.92 -12.52 14.42
CA GLU A 3 2.16 -12.30 13.67
C GLU A 3 2.02 -11.04 12.82
N THR A 4 2.45 -9.90 13.37
CA THR A 4 2.60 -8.62 12.68
C THR A 4 3.85 -8.62 11.78
N ASN A 5 4.05 -9.67 10.98
CA ASN A 5 5.14 -9.78 10.01
C ASN A 5 4.74 -9.32 8.60
N LYS A 6 3.49 -8.89 8.42
CA LYS A 6 2.97 -8.44 7.13
C LYS A 6 2.51 -6.98 7.18
N THR A 7 2.79 -6.27 6.10
CA THR A 7 2.18 -4.96 5.85
C THR A 7 0.66 -5.12 5.88
N THR A 8 -0.01 -4.29 6.68
CA THR A 8 -1.46 -4.35 6.87
C THR A 8 -2.05 -2.98 6.58
N ILE A 9 -3.14 -2.95 5.81
CA ILE A 9 -3.91 -1.75 5.54
C ILE A 9 -5.27 -1.93 6.21
N LYS A 10 -5.65 -0.98 7.06
CA LYS A 10 -6.99 -0.95 7.68
C LYS A 10 -7.73 0.30 7.22
N ARG A 11 -8.99 0.11 6.85
CA ARG A 11 -9.94 1.19 6.63
C ARG A 11 -10.70 1.45 7.93
N ILE A 12 -10.75 2.70 8.34
CA ILE A 12 -11.43 3.18 9.54
C ILE A 12 -12.53 4.14 9.07
N VAL A 13 -13.77 3.85 9.46
CA VAL A 13 -14.93 4.69 9.12
C VAL A 13 -15.35 5.42 10.39
N GLU A 14 -15.21 6.74 10.39
CA GLU A 14 -15.57 7.61 11.50
C GLU A 14 -16.74 8.52 11.09
N THR A 15 -17.36 9.18 12.06
CA THR A 15 -18.45 10.15 11.80
C THR A 15 -18.01 11.33 10.95
N GLU A 16 -16.72 11.67 10.99
CA GLU A 16 -16.12 12.80 10.28
C GLU A 16 -15.56 12.43 8.89
N GLY A 17 -15.52 11.13 8.55
CA GLY A 17 -15.02 10.65 7.27
C GLY A 17 -14.30 9.31 7.32
N ILE A 18 -13.72 8.92 6.19
CA ILE A 18 -12.95 7.67 6.04
C ILE A 18 -11.47 7.97 6.20
N LYS A 19 -10.78 7.14 7.00
CA LYS A 19 -9.33 7.15 7.18
C LYS A 19 -8.74 5.78 6.90
N TYR A 20 -7.46 5.76 6.56
CA TYR A 20 -6.68 4.56 6.30
C TYR A 20 -5.46 4.53 7.21
N GLU A 21 -5.24 3.39 7.85
CA GLU A 21 -4.05 3.08 8.65
C GLU A 21 -3.22 2.04 7.89
N ILE A 22 -1.97 2.37 7.58
CA ILE A 22 -1.02 1.45 6.95
C ILE A 22 0.06 1.15 7.98
N TYR A 23 0.10 -0.12 8.40
CA TYR A 23 1.14 -0.66 9.27
C TYR A 23 2.15 -1.42 8.42
N ILE A 24 3.41 -1.01 8.46
CA ILE A 24 4.54 -1.68 7.80
C ILE A 24 5.46 -2.19 8.92
N PRO A 25 5.47 -3.51 9.19
CA PRO A 25 6.41 -4.04 10.17
C PRO A 25 7.84 -3.91 9.66
N ARG A 26 8.72 -3.44 10.54
CA ARG A 26 10.18 -3.58 10.39
C ARG A 26 10.74 -4.04 11.72
N ASP A 27 11.79 -4.86 11.69
CA ASP A 27 12.37 -5.54 12.86
C ASP A 27 12.42 -4.69 14.14
N ALA A 28 13.06 -3.52 14.09
CA ALA A 28 13.23 -2.67 15.26
C ALA A 28 12.29 -1.45 15.27
N ASN A 29 11.76 -1.05 14.11
CA ASN A 29 11.07 0.23 13.94
C ASN A 29 9.87 0.10 12.99
N PRO A 30 8.72 -0.39 13.46
CA PRO A 30 7.53 -0.43 12.63
C PRO A 30 7.13 0.97 12.19
N VAL A 31 6.65 1.07 10.95
CA VAL A 31 6.17 2.33 10.38
C VAL A 31 4.64 2.29 10.38
N LEU A 32 4.03 3.36 10.87
CA LEU A 32 2.59 3.54 10.91
C LEU A 32 2.23 4.83 10.19
N ILE A 33 1.37 4.73 9.18
CA ILE A 33 0.98 5.84 8.32
C ILE A 33 -0.53 6.00 8.41
N TYR A 34 -0.97 7.23 8.67
CA TYR A 34 -2.39 7.61 8.69
C TYR A 34 -2.68 8.52 7.50
N LEU A 35 -3.69 8.16 6.73
CA LEU A 35 -4.11 8.89 5.53
C LEU A 35 -5.62 9.12 5.57
N ASP A 36 -6.07 10.27 5.11
CA ASP A 36 -7.46 10.45 4.73
C ASP A 36 -7.75 9.71 3.41
N GLU A 37 -9.02 9.58 3.06
CA GLU A 37 -9.46 8.90 1.84
C GLU A 37 -8.84 9.46 0.56
N THR A 38 -8.74 10.78 0.41
CA THR A 38 -8.21 11.40 -0.81
C THR A 38 -6.72 11.11 -0.95
N SER A 39 -5.98 11.27 0.14
CA SER A 39 -4.53 10.96 0.18
C SER A 39 -4.26 9.48 -0.09
N PHE A 40 -5.10 8.58 0.45
CA PHE A 40 -4.95 7.15 0.23
C PHE A 40 -5.21 6.76 -1.24
N LEU A 41 -6.26 7.31 -1.85
CA LEU A 41 -6.58 7.04 -3.26
C LEU A 41 -5.46 7.53 -4.19
N SER A 42 -4.92 8.74 -3.94
CA SER A 42 -3.79 9.26 -4.69
C SER A 42 -2.55 8.37 -4.57
N LEU A 43 -2.25 7.86 -3.38
CA LEU A 43 -1.15 6.91 -3.17
C LEU A 43 -1.35 5.61 -3.96
N MET A 44 -2.56 5.05 -3.98
CA MET A 44 -2.87 3.83 -4.72
C MET A 44 -2.78 4.03 -6.24
N GLU A 45 -3.22 5.19 -6.74
CA GLU A 45 -3.11 5.56 -8.16
C GLU A 45 -1.64 5.65 -8.58
N THR A 46 -0.81 6.36 -7.81
CA THR A 46 0.63 6.45 -8.08
C THR A 46 1.30 5.08 -8.06
N LEU A 47 0.96 4.22 -7.07
CA LEU A 47 1.50 2.86 -7.02
C LEU A 47 1.07 2.06 -8.26
N LYS A 48 -0.19 2.15 -8.66
CA LYS A 48 -0.71 1.48 -9.84
C LYS A 48 0.07 1.90 -11.10
N GLU A 49 0.27 3.19 -11.32
CA GLU A 49 1.05 3.70 -12.46
C GLU A 49 2.50 3.18 -12.45
N VAL A 50 3.14 3.16 -11.27
CA VAL A 50 4.49 2.61 -11.10
C VAL A 50 4.53 1.11 -11.44
N PHE A 51 3.55 0.32 -10.98
CA PHE A 51 3.47 -1.10 -11.28
C PHE A 51 3.16 -1.38 -12.76
N GLU A 52 2.29 -0.59 -13.39
CA GLU A 52 1.99 -0.70 -14.82
C GLU A 52 3.22 -0.36 -15.68
N HIS A 53 3.97 0.69 -15.31
CA HIS A 53 5.22 1.04 -15.97
C HIS A 53 6.35 0.02 -15.72
N ALA A 54 6.42 -0.56 -14.51
CA ALA A 54 7.37 -1.62 -14.20
C ALA A 54 7.05 -2.92 -14.96
N GLY A 55 5.78 -3.30 -15.07
CA GLY A 55 5.32 -4.46 -15.83
C GLY A 55 5.59 -4.35 -17.32
N LYS A 56 5.58 -3.13 -17.87
CA LYS A 56 5.92 -2.86 -19.28
C LYS A 56 7.41 -3.08 -19.62
N ASN A 57 8.28 -3.19 -18.61
CA ASN A 57 9.69 -3.57 -18.79
C ASN A 57 9.91 -5.10 -18.65
N PHE A 58 8.87 -5.88 -18.37
CA PHE A 58 8.91 -7.34 -18.24
C PHE A 58 8.29 -8.08 -19.45
N GLU A 59 8.12 -7.42 -20.60
CA GLU A 59 8.08 -8.15 -21.89
C GLU A 59 9.50 -8.59 -22.27
N VAL A 60 10.05 -9.53 -21.49
CA VAL A 60 11.22 -10.31 -21.89
C VAL A 60 10.74 -11.43 -22.81
N ASN A 61 11.30 -11.46 -24.03
CA ASN A 61 11.12 -12.46 -25.08
C ASN A 61 10.77 -13.86 -24.54
N GLY A 62 9.48 -14.23 -24.64
CA GLY A 62 9.06 -15.62 -24.62
C GLY A 62 9.34 -16.24 -25.98
N ASN A 63 10.52 -16.81 -26.15
CA ASN A 63 10.88 -17.63 -27.30
C ASN A 63 11.36 -18.99 -26.77
N GLU A 64 10.43 -19.93 -26.66
CA GLU A 64 10.68 -21.38 -26.65
C GLU A 64 9.58 -22.08 -27.45
#